data_AF-A0A372M0P4-F1
#
_entry.id   AF-A0A372M0P4-F1
#
_cell.length_a   1.000
_cell.length_b   1.000
_cell.length_c   1.000
_cell.angle_alpha   90.00
_cell.angle_beta   90.00
_cell.angle_gamma   90.00
#
_symmetry.space_group_name_H-M   'P 1'
#
loop_
_entity.id
_entity.type
_entity.pdbx_description
1 polymer ?
#
loop_
_entity_poly.entity_id
_entity_poly.type
_entity_poly.pdbx_seq_one_letter_code
_entity_poly.pdbx_strand_id
1 'polypeptide(L)'
;PLDPAYPAGRLEHLVRDAAPKVIVSATGLDLPDTDVPVHRIDTLGPELATHPDTPPGVQLPPETPLCVLYTSGSTGKPKGAVLHHRAISNRLLGMVDQFGFGPEDQVLHKSPLGFDPHLWECFLPLITGSRIVMAAPGGHRDPDYLLGVCAESGITCCDVVPSLLRALLDQDALTERAGTVRLMLCGGEELPPELATEFLRRLPGAELHNMYGPTETTIDAATHRVQLPLTGRVPIGRPITGTQVHVLDGVQRVVPVG
;
A
#
# COMPACT_ATOMS: atom_id res chain seq x y z
N PRO A 1 9.10 -8.95 2.14
CA PRO A 1 8.44 -9.74 1.06
C PRO A 1 9.39 -9.86 -0.14
N LEU A 2 9.33 -10.95 -0.90
CA LEU A 2 10.15 -11.17 -2.08
C LEU A 2 9.22 -11.35 -3.29
N ASP A 3 9.44 -10.59 -4.35
CA ASP A 3 8.70 -10.74 -5.60
C ASP A 3 9.41 -11.78 -6.49
N PRO A 4 8.79 -12.93 -6.79
CA PRO A 4 9.39 -13.96 -7.63
C PRO A 4 9.73 -13.48 -9.05
N ALA A 5 9.11 -12.39 -9.53
CA ALA A 5 9.41 -11.80 -10.82
C ALA A 5 10.73 -11.00 -10.83
N TYR A 6 11.37 -10.78 -9.69
CA TYR A 6 12.67 -10.13 -9.63
C TYR A 6 13.77 -11.01 -10.22
N PRO A 7 14.80 -10.42 -10.86
CA PRO A 7 15.96 -11.17 -11.31
C PRO A 7 16.61 -11.96 -10.16
N ALA A 8 17.07 -13.18 -10.45
CA ALA A 8 17.65 -14.08 -9.44
C ALA A 8 18.75 -13.41 -8.58
N GLY A 9 19.69 -12.68 -9.21
CA GLY A 9 20.75 -11.98 -8.48
C GLY A 9 20.23 -10.87 -7.54
N ARG A 10 19.05 -10.28 -7.82
CA ARG A 10 18.38 -9.37 -6.89
C ARG A 10 17.82 -10.15 -5.70
N LEU A 11 17.10 -11.24 -5.94
CA LEU A 11 16.56 -12.09 -4.87
C LEU A 11 17.65 -12.64 -3.96
N GLU A 12 18.75 -13.15 -4.52
CA GLU A 12 19.93 -13.60 -3.76
C GLU A 12 20.49 -12.49 -2.86
N HIS A 13 20.59 -11.27 -3.40
CA HIS A 13 21.06 -10.14 -2.61
C HIS A 13 20.10 -9.82 -1.45
N LEU A 14 18.79 -9.79 -1.70
CA LEU A 14 17.79 -9.51 -0.66
C LEU A 14 17.80 -10.57 0.45
N VAL A 15 17.89 -11.86 0.09
CA VAL A 15 17.98 -12.95 1.06
C VAL A 15 19.28 -12.86 1.86
N ARG A 16 20.41 -12.59 1.20
CA ARG A 16 21.71 -12.44 1.86
C ARG A 16 21.74 -11.25 2.83
N ASP A 17 21.18 -10.11 2.44
CA ASP A 17 21.17 -8.88 3.25
C ASP A 17 20.21 -8.99 4.43
N ALA A 18 19.01 -9.54 4.21
CA ALA A 18 18.02 -9.74 5.27
C ALA A 18 18.37 -10.88 6.24
N ALA A 19 19.20 -11.85 5.79
CA ALA A 19 19.57 -13.06 6.53
C ALA A 19 18.37 -13.74 7.25
N PRO A 20 17.28 -14.07 6.53
CA PRO A 20 16.09 -14.63 7.16
C PRO A 20 16.39 -16.02 7.73
N LYS A 21 15.75 -16.35 8.86
CA LYS A 21 15.84 -17.70 9.44
C LYS A 21 15.03 -18.74 8.66
N VAL A 22 14.06 -18.29 7.90
CA VAL A 22 13.14 -19.14 7.15
C VAL A 22 12.56 -18.38 5.97
N ILE A 23 12.28 -19.08 4.87
CA ILE A 23 11.55 -18.56 3.72
C ILE A 23 10.20 -19.27 3.66
N VAL A 24 9.12 -18.50 3.54
CA VAL A 24 7.78 -19.03 3.29
C VAL A 24 7.42 -18.74 1.84
N SER A 25 7.00 -19.78 1.11
CA SER A 25 6.68 -19.70 -0.32
C SER A 25 5.50 -20.61 -0.67
N ALA A 26 4.92 -20.45 -1.87
CA ALA A 26 4.05 -21.44 -2.48
C ALA A 26 4.83 -22.39 -3.40
N THR A 27 4.30 -23.58 -3.73
CA THR A 27 4.88 -24.51 -4.71
C THR A 27 4.95 -23.88 -6.11
N GLY A 28 5.98 -24.24 -6.89
CA GLY A 28 6.15 -23.75 -8.26
C GLY A 28 6.72 -22.34 -8.40
N LEU A 29 6.98 -21.64 -7.29
CA LEU A 29 7.75 -20.39 -7.30
C LEU A 29 9.24 -20.68 -7.29
N ASP A 30 9.95 -20.03 -8.23
CA ASP A 30 11.39 -19.99 -8.29
C ASP A 30 11.95 -19.16 -7.13
N LEU A 31 12.92 -19.73 -6.43
CA LEU A 31 13.61 -19.10 -5.31
C LEU A 31 15.10 -19.01 -5.63
N PRO A 32 15.81 -18.01 -5.08
CA PRO A 32 17.27 -17.98 -5.18
C PRO A 32 17.88 -19.22 -4.52
N ASP A 33 19.03 -19.65 -5.00
CA ASP A 33 19.81 -20.70 -4.34
C ASP A 33 20.22 -20.23 -2.94
N THR A 34 19.83 -20.98 -1.91
CA THR A 34 19.97 -20.56 -0.51
C THR A 34 19.95 -21.74 0.45
N ASP A 35 20.77 -21.66 1.49
CA ASP A 35 20.76 -22.60 2.62
C ASP A 35 19.63 -22.32 3.63
N VAL A 36 18.85 -21.24 3.43
CA VAL A 36 17.74 -20.89 4.34
C VAL A 36 16.61 -21.92 4.17
N PRO A 37 16.09 -22.51 5.26
CA PRO A 37 14.98 -23.45 5.18
C PRO A 37 13.74 -22.83 4.51
N VAL A 38 13.14 -23.57 3.56
CA VAL A 38 11.95 -23.14 2.82
C VAL A 38 10.74 -23.96 3.25
N HIS A 39 9.68 -23.30 3.73
CA HIS A 39 8.37 -23.91 3.97
C HIS A 39 7.39 -23.56 2.85
N ARG A 40 6.77 -24.59 2.26
CA ARG A 40 5.76 -24.46 1.19
C ARG A 40 4.36 -24.42 1.79
N ILE A 41 3.83 -23.22 2.00
CA ILE A 41 2.62 -22.98 2.81
C ILE A 41 1.36 -23.67 2.24
N ASP A 42 1.29 -23.82 0.93
CA ASP A 42 0.22 -24.48 0.18
C ASP A 42 0.20 -26.02 0.36
N THR A 43 1.24 -26.58 0.98
CA THR A 43 1.33 -28.01 1.30
C THR A 43 1.11 -28.32 2.79
N LEU A 44 1.09 -27.30 3.64
CA LEU A 44 1.04 -27.47 5.10
C LEU A 44 -0.37 -27.77 5.65
N GLY A 45 -1.41 -27.78 4.82
CA GLY A 45 -2.82 -27.90 5.27
C GLY A 45 -3.07 -29.01 6.30
N PRO A 46 -2.70 -30.28 6.02
CA PRO A 46 -2.86 -31.38 6.97
C PRO A 46 -2.05 -31.22 8.27
N GLU A 47 -0.85 -30.64 8.19
CA GLU A 47 0.03 -30.40 9.35
C GLU A 47 -0.53 -29.26 10.22
N LEU A 48 -0.94 -28.15 9.62
CA LEU A 48 -1.55 -27.02 10.30
C LEU A 48 -2.79 -27.43 11.12
N ALA A 49 -3.59 -28.37 10.60
CA ALA A 49 -4.75 -28.91 11.30
C ALA A 49 -4.40 -29.68 12.59
N THR A 50 -3.13 -30.04 12.81
CA THR A 50 -2.67 -30.67 14.05
C THR A 50 -2.25 -29.68 15.13
N HIS A 51 -2.10 -28.39 14.77
CA HIS A 51 -1.78 -27.32 15.71
C HIS A 51 -3.04 -26.75 16.38
N PRO A 52 -2.91 -26.13 17.57
CA PRO A 52 -4.03 -25.45 18.22
C PRO A 52 -4.61 -24.32 17.36
N ASP A 53 -5.93 -24.16 17.40
CA ASP A 53 -6.67 -23.03 16.80
C ASP A 53 -6.71 -21.79 17.72
N THR A 54 -6.09 -21.88 18.91
CA THR A 54 -5.94 -20.77 19.84
C THR A 54 -4.82 -19.82 19.42
N PRO A 55 -4.93 -18.51 19.71
CA PRO A 55 -3.85 -17.56 19.43
C PRO A 55 -2.52 -18.02 20.01
N PRO A 56 -1.40 -17.89 19.27
CA PRO A 56 -0.09 -18.18 19.82
C PRO A 56 0.12 -17.24 21.02
N GLY A 57 0.57 -17.78 22.15
CA GLY A 57 0.81 -17.02 23.40
C GLY A 57 2.01 -16.07 23.33
N VAL A 58 2.25 -15.46 22.18
CA VAL A 58 3.36 -14.55 21.89
C VAL A 58 2.85 -13.12 22.03
N GLN A 59 3.54 -12.34 22.87
CA GLN A 59 3.32 -10.91 23.00
C GLN A 59 4.46 -10.19 22.27
N LEU A 60 4.11 -9.37 21.27
CA LEU A 60 5.07 -8.58 20.52
C LEU A 60 5.04 -7.12 21.02
N PRO A 61 6.16 -6.57 21.51
CA PRO A 61 6.25 -5.15 21.81
C PRO A 61 5.94 -4.29 20.56
N PRO A 62 5.36 -3.09 20.70
CA PRO A 62 5.07 -2.22 19.55
C PRO A 62 6.29 -1.85 18.70
N GLU A 63 7.48 -1.84 19.29
CA GLU A 63 8.75 -1.57 18.59
C GLU A 63 9.32 -2.82 17.89
N THR A 64 8.56 -3.92 17.81
CA THR A 64 8.98 -5.07 17.02
C THR A 64 8.90 -4.71 15.52
N PRO A 65 9.94 -5.04 14.72
CA PRO A 65 9.84 -4.96 13.27
C PRO A 65 8.68 -5.81 12.75
N LEU A 66 7.77 -5.19 11.99
CA LEU A 66 6.69 -5.87 11.27
C LEU A 66 7.22 -6.45 9.96
N CYS A 67 7.93 -5.64 9.17
CA CYS A 67 8.46 -6.06 7.88
C CYS A 67 9.66 -5.23 7.44
N VAL A 68 10.38 -5.75 6.44
CA VAL A 68 11.43 -5.02 5.74
C VAL A 68 11.05 -4.90 4.28
N LEU A 69 11.07 -3.68 3.75
CA LEU A 69 10.81 -3.38 2.35
C LEU A 69 12.04 -2.77 1.71
N TYR A 70 12.45 -3.32 0.57
CA TYR A 70 13.67 -2.91 -0.11
C TYR A 70 13.37 -1.88 -1.20
N THR A 71 13.92 -0.67 -1.04
CA THR A 71 13.79 0.42 -2.01
C THR A 71 15.03 0.54 -2.90
N SER A 72 14.94 1.24 -4.03
CA SER A 72 16.11 1.55 -4.85
C SER A 72 17.02 2.52 -4.11
N GLY A 73 18.14 2.03 -3.59
CA GLY A 73 19.14 2.88 -2.97
C GLY A 73 19.84 3.78 -3.99
N SER A 74 20.17 5.01 -3.58
CA SER A 74 20.94 5.98 -4.38
C SER A 74 22.31 5.48 -4.84
N THR A 75 22.84 4.43 -4.18
CA THR A 75 24.11 3.76 -4.51
C THR A 75 23.95 2.61 -5.50
N GLY A 76 22.75 2.43 -6.08
CA GLY A 76 22.41 1.33 -7.00
C GLY A 76 22.17 -0.02 -6.32
N LYS A 77 22.45 -0.15 -5.02
CA LYS A 77 22.13 -1.33 -4.21
C LYS A 77 20.82 -1.09 -3.44
N PRO A 78 19.86 -2.04 -3.47
CA PRO A 78 18.66 -1.95 -2.65
C PRO A 78 18.98 -1.77 -1.17
N LYS A 79 18.15 -1.01 -0.45
CA LYS A 79 18.27 -0.82 1.00
C LYS A 79 16.97 -1.21 1.68
N GLY A 80 17.04 -1.98 2.77
CA GLY A 80 15.88 -2.40 3.54
C GLY A 80 15.41 -1.30 4.49
N ALA A 81 14.21 -0.77 4.27
CA ALA A 81 13.48 0.04 5.24
C ALA A 81 12.78 -0.89 6.23
N VAL A 82 13.10 -0.75 7.52
CA VAL A 82 12.51 -1.55 8.60
C VAL A 82 11.28 -0.83 9.13
N LEU A 83 10.11 -1.44 8.94
CA LEU A 83 8.82 -0.94 9.38
C LEU A 83 8.44 -1.63 10.68
N HIS A 84 7.99 -0.87 11.67
CA HIS A 84 7.66 -1.37 13.01
C HIS A 84 6.15 -1.45 13.23
N HIS A 85 5.71 -2.36 14.10
CA HIS A 85 4.30 -2.53 14.45
C HIS A 85 3.65 -1.20 14.88
N ARG A 86 4.31 -0.43 15.76
CA ARG A 86 3.80 0.87 16.24
C ARG A 86 3.48 1.86 15.12
N ALA A 87 4.36 1.97 14.13
CA ALA A 87 4.22 2.93 13.05
C ALA A 87 3.04 2.55 12.13
N ILE A 88 2.94 1.26 11.77
CA ILE A 88 1.83 0.75 10.97
C ILE A 88 0.51 0.87 11.72
N SER A 89 0.46 0.48 13.00
CA SER A 89 -0.74 0.65 13.82
C SER A 89 -1.19 2.11 13.90
N ASN A 90 -0.27 3.07 14.08
CA ASN A 90 -0.59 4.50 14.04
C ASN A 90 -1.20 4.92 12.69
N ARG A 91 -0.61 4.47 11.58
CA ARG A 91 -1.11 4.77 10.24
C ARG A 91 -2.53 4.23 10.05
N LEU A 92 -2.77 2.96 10.38
CA LEU A 92 -4.07 2.30 10.21
C LEU A 92 -5.15 2.94 11.08
N LEU A 93 -4.89 3.18 12.36
CA LEU A 93 -5.84 3.86 13.24
C LEU A 93 -6.12 5.29 12.76
N GLY A 94 -5.09 6.00 12.29
CA GLY A 94 -5.27 7.30 11.66
C GLY A 94 -6.15 7.25 10.40
N MET A 95 -6.08 6.17 9.60
CA MET A 95 -6.99 5.97 8.46
C MET A 95 -8.43 5.74 8.91
N VAL A 96 -8.65 4.96 9.98
CA VAL A 96 -9.99 4.76 10.55
C VAL A 96 -10.60 6.10 10.96
N ASP A 97 -9.86 6.90 11.72
CA ASP A 97 -10.33 8.20 12.20
C ASP A 97 -10.54 9.20 11.06
N GLN A 98 -9.63 9.23 10.08
CA GLN A 98 -9.67 10.20 8.98
C GLN A 98 -10.73 9.88 7.92
N PHE A 99 -10.91 8.60 7.59
CA PHE A 99 -11.71 8.16 6.45
C PHE A 99 -12.96 7.35 6.84
N GLY A 100 -13.16 7.09 8.12
CA GLY A 100 -14.35 6.42 8.66
C GLY A 100 -14.49 4.97 8.19
N PHE A 101 -13.39 4.21 8.12
CA PHE A 101 -13.44 2.81 7.68
C PHE A 101 -14.25 1.93 8.64
N GLY A 102 -15.08 1.04 8.08
CA GLY A 102 -15.91 0.11 8.84
C GLY A 102 -16.33 -1.14 8.06
N PRO A 103 -17.19 -2.00 8.64
CA PRO A 103 -17.53 -3.30 8.06
C PRO A 103 -18.19 -3.26 6.67
N GLU A 104 -18.79 -2.12 6.30
CA GLU A 104 -19.41 -1.92 4.99
C GLU A 104 -18.40 -1.61 3.87
N ASP A 105 -17.12 -1.40 4.22
CA ASP A 105 -16.08 -1.12 3.23
C ASP A 105 -15.55 -2.38 2.55
N GLN A 106 -15.24 -2.21 1.26
CA GLN A 106 -14.64 -3.22 0.40
C GLN A 106 -13.32 -2.65 -0.11
N VAL A 107 -12.20 -3.14 0.41
CA VAL A 107 -10.85 -2.66 0.07
C VAL A 107 -10.24 -3.57 -0.99
N LEU A 108 -9.78 -2.96 -2.08
CA LEU A 108 -9.06 -3.67 -3.12
C LEU A 108 -7.59 -3.86 -2.73
N HIS A 109 -7.18 -5.12 -2.54
CA HIS A 109 -5.78 -5.48 -2.36
C HIS A 109 -5.15 -5.83 -3.71
N LYS A 110 -4.41 -4.87 -4.27
CA LYS A 110 -3.79 -4.98 -5.60
C LYS A 110 -2.32 -4.59 -5.60
N SER A 111 -1.85 -3.88 -4.58
CA SER A 111 -0.49 -3.37 -4.55
C SER A 111 0.48 -4.53 -4.38
N PRO A 112 1.51 -4.64 -5.25
CA PRO A 112 2.49 -5.70 -5.11
C PRO A 112 3.16 -5.64 -3.73
N LEU A 113 3.46 -6.80 -3.14
CA LEU A 113 4.00 -6.88 -1.77
C LEU A 113 5.36 -6.17 -1.60
N GLY A 114 6.08 -5.88 -2.69
CA GLY A 114 7.31 -5.09 -2.68
C GLY A 114 7.10 -3.60 -2.40
N PHE A 115 5.87 -3.10 -2.49
CA PHE A 115 5.50 -1.71 -2.21
C PHE A 115 4.64 -1.63 -0.95
N ASP A 116 4.84 -0.61 -0.13
CA ASP A 116 4.21 -0.48 1.18
C ASP A 116 2.68 -0.29 1.23
N PRO A 117 1.94 0.16 0.19
CA PRO A 117 0.48 0.24 0.27
C PRO A 117 -0.21 -1.10 0.54
N HIS A 118 0.41 -2.22 0.15
CA HIS A 118 -0.14 -3.56 0.42
C HIS A 118 -0.41 -3.78 1.92
N LEU A 119 0.36 -3.12 2.79
CA LEU A 119 0.23 -3.26 4.24
C LEU A 119 -1.12 -2.73 4.71
N TRP A 120 -1.54 -1.54 4.27
CA TRP A 120 -2.84 -1.03 4.67
C TRP A 120 -3.98 -1.73 3.92
N GLU A 121 -3.79 -2.06 2.64
CA GLU A 121 -4.78 -2.82 1.87
C GLU A 121 -5.09 -4.18 2.52
N CYS A 122 -4.13 -4.78 3.24
CA CYS A 122 -4.28 -6.04 3.96
C CYS A 122 -4.75 -5.85 5.42
N PHE A 123 -4.06 -5.01 6.20
CA PHE A 123 -4.29 -4.95 7.65
C PHE A 123 -5.43 -4.01 8.06
N LEU A 124 -5.74 -2.97 7.27
CA LEU A 124 -6.85 -2.06 7.61
C LEU A 124 -8.18 -2.81 7.68
N PRO A 125 -8.56 -3.64 6.68
CA PRO A 125 -9.83 -4.37 6.73
C PRO A 125 -9.92 -5.34 7.91
N LEU A 126 -8.81 -5.96 8.31
CA LEU A 126 -8.77 -6.90 9.43
C LEU A 126 -9.06 -6.23 10.79
N ILE A 127 -8.72 -4.94 10.96
CA ILE A 127 -8.99 -4.21 12.21
C ILE A 127 -10.34 -3.49 12.21
N THR A 128 -10.93 -3.24 11.04
CA THR A 128 -12.22 -2.54 10.89
C THR A 128 -13.40 -3.47 10.61
N GLY A 129 -13.14 -4.75 10.33
CA GLY A 129 -14.15 -5.71 9.90
C GLY A 129 -14.58 -5.55 8.44
N SER A 130 -13.89 -4.72 7.67
CA SER A 130 -14.12 -4.54 6.23
C SER A 130 -13.68 -5.78 5.45
N ARG A 131 -14.11 -5.91 4.19
CA ARG A 131 -13.68 -7.02 3.32
C ARG A 131 -12.41 -6.66 2.56
N ILE A 132 -11.52 -7.66 2.42
CA ILE A 132 -10.40 -7.63 1.47
C ILE A 132 -10.85 -8.30 0.16
N VAL A 133 -10.71 -7.60 -0.96
CA VAL A 133 -10.89 -8.16 -2.30
C VAL A 133 -9.53 -8.25 -2.97
N MET A 134 -9.05 -9.47 -3.18
CA MET A 134 -7.72 -9.72 -3.74
C MET A 134 -7.77 -9.63 -5.27
N ALA A 135 -6.98 -8.74 -5.87
CA ALA A 135 -6.76 -8.73 -7.32
C ALA A 135 -5.97 -9.98 -7.75
N ALA A 136 -6.25 -10.47 -8.96
CA ALA A 136 -5.50 -11.56 -9.56
C ALA A 136 -4.03 -11.16 -9.79
N PRO A 137 -3.07 -12.13 -9.78
CA PRO A 137 -1.68 -11.86 -10.13
C PRO A 137 -1.57 -11.11 -11.47
N GLY A 138 -0.83 -9.99 -11.48
CA GLY A 138 -0.68 -9.13 -12.66
C GLY A 138 -1.84 -8.17 -12.94
N GLY A 139 -3.02 -8.39 -12.37
CA GLY A 139 -4.23 -7.59 -12.61
C GLY A 139 -4.10 -6.12 -12.20
N HIS A 140 -3.20 -5.80 -11.27
CA HIS A 140 -2.90 -4.42 -10.85
C HIS A 140 -2.41 -3.48 -11.96
N ARG A 141 -2.04 -4.02 -13.13
CA ARG A 141 -1.59 -3.25 -14.31
C ARG A 141 -2.67 -3.05 -15.37
N ASP A 142 -3.81 -3.73 -15.23
CA ASP A 142 -4.87 -3.76 -16.22
C ASP A 142 -6.06 -2.90 -15.72
N PRO A 143 -6.24 -1.68 -16.26
CA PRO A 143 -7.29 -0.78 -15.80
C PRO A 143 -8.70 -1.33 -16.08
N ASP A 144 -8.93 -2.03 -17.19
CA ASP A 144 -10.26 -2.58 -17.51
C ASP A 144 -10.62 -3.71 -16.53
N TYR A 145 -9.65 -4.59 -16.25
CA TYR A 145 -9.78 -5.62 -15.21
C TYR A 145 -10.07 -5.01 -13.84
N LEU A 146 -9.32 -4.00 -13.41
CA LEU A 146 -9.53 -3.36 -12.10
C LEU A 146 -10.93 -2.74 -11.99
N LEU A 147 -11.43 -2.13 -13.07
CA LEU A 147 -12.81 -1.63 -13.12
C LEU A 147 -13.83 -2.77 -13.07
N GLY A 148 -13.58 -3.89 -13.74
CA GLY A 148 -14.39 -5.11 -13.61
C GLY A 148 -14.49 -5.56 -12.15
N VAL A 149 -13.36 -5.65 -11.44
CA VAL A 149 -13.33 -5.98 -10.00
C VAL A 149 -14.09 -4.96 -9.17
N CYS A 150 -13.97 -3.66 -9.48
CA CYS A 150 -14.73 -2.60 -8.81
C CYS A 150 -16.23 -2.84 -8.90
N ALA A 151 -16.72 -3.11 -10.11
CA ALA A 151 -18.14 -3.31 -10.38
C ALA A 151 -18.67 -4.61 -9.74
N GLU A 152 -17.93 -5.71 -9.88
CA GLU A 152 -18.35 -7.04 -9.41
C GLU A 152 -18.33 -7.18 -7.89
N SER A 153 -17.36 -6.53 -7.23
CA SER A 153 -17.16 -6.66 -5.78
C SER A 153 -17.64 -5.47 -4.96
N GLY A 154 -18.12 -4.41 -5.64
CA GLY A 154 -18.60 -3.18 -5.00
C GLY A 154 -17.48 -2.47 -4.23
N ILE A 155 -16.30 -2.32 -4.83
CA ILE A 155 -15.14 -1.73 -4.15
C ILE A 155 -15.46 -0.31 -3.67
N THR A 156 -15.15 -0.02 -2.41
CA THR A 156 -15.40 1.29 -1.79
C THR A 156 -14.12 2.13 -1.70
N CYS A 157 -12.95 1.49 -1.60
CA CYS A 157 -11.67 2.16 -1.49
C CYS A 157 -10.59 1.54 -2.38
N CYS A 158 -9.86 2.40 -3.08
CA CYS A 158 -8.72 2.06 -3.91
C CYS A 158 -7.50 2.93 -3.58
N ASP A 159 -6.31 2.32 -3.57
CA ASP A 159 -5.02 3.01 -3.68
C ASP A 159 -4.59 3.08 -5.15
N VAL A 160 -4.09 4.18 -5.67
CA VAL A 160 -3.51 4.23 -7.02
C VAL A 160 -2.32 5.18 -7.10
N VAL A 161 -1.42 4.93 -8.03
CA VAL A 161 -0.47 5.97 -8.47
C VAL A 161 -1.12 6.87 -9.53
N PRO A 162 -0.73 8.14 -9.67
CA PRO A 162 -1.26 9.04 -10.71
C PRO A 162 -1.22 8.46 -12.13
N SER A 163 -0.16 7.73 -12.50
CA SER A 163 -0.08 7.03 -13.79
C SER A 163 -1.20 5.99 -13.99
N LEU A 164 -1.55 5.22 -12.96
CA LEU A 164 -2.67 4.27 -12.99
C LEU A 164 -4.02 4.97 -12.97
N LEU A 165 -4.16 6.06 -12.19
CA LEU A 165 -5.38 6.88 -12.17
C LEU A 165 -5.72 7.39 -13.58
N ARG A 166 -4.72 7.81 -14.35
CA ARG A 166 -4.89 8.22 -15.75
C ARG A 166 -5.38 7.07 -16.63
N ALA A 167 -4.74 5.91 -16.53
CA ALA A 167 -5.15 4.73 -17.29
C ALA A 167 -6.59 4.29 -16.96
N LEU A 168 -7.06 4.49 -15.72
CA LEU A 168 -8.45 4.27 -15.32
C LEU A 168 -9.41 5.32 -15.88
N LEU A 169 -9.00 6.60 -15.92
CA LEU A 169 -9.82 7.70 -16.48
C LEU A 169 -10.00 7.58 -17.99
N ASP A 170 -8.99 7.06 -18.68
CA ASP A 170 -9.03 6.75 -20.11
C ASP A 170 -10.06 5.63 -20.45
N GLN A 171 -10.59 4.91 -19.45
CA GLN A 171 -11.64 3.92 -19.66
C GLN A 171 -13.03 4.59 -19.68
N ASP A 172 -13.76 4.45 -20.78
CA ASP A 172 -15.14 4.95 -20.89
C ASP A 172 -16.05 4.41 -19.78
N ALA A 173 -15.85 3.14 -19.42
CA ALA A 173 -16.64 2.42 -18.41
C ALA A 173 -16.38 2.86 -16.95
N LEU A 174 -15.41 3.76 -16.67
CA LEU A 174 -15.05 4.17 -15.30
C LEU A 174 -16.27 4.57 -14.46
N THR A 175 -17.10 5.50 -14.95
CA THR A 175 -18.24 6.02 -14.18
C THR A 175 -19.27 4.93 -13.84
N GLU A 176 -19.48 3.98 -14.75
CA GLU A 176 -20.38 2.85 -14.53
C GLU A 176 -19.80 1.86 -13.52
N ARG A 177 -18.52 1.51 -13.69
CA ARG A 177 -17.88 0.39 -12.97
C ARG A 177 -17.27 0.77 -11.62
N ALA A 178 -16.92 2.03 -11.42
CA ALA A 178 -16.36 2.54 -10.16
C ALA A 178 -17.37 3.36 -9.34
N GLY A 179 -18.67 3.24 -9.61
CA GLY A 179 -19.70 4.03 -8.93
C GLY A 179 -19.81 3.80 -7.42
N THR A 180 -19.31 2.67 -6.92
CA THR A 180 -19.27 2.35 -5.46
C THR A 180 -18.04 2.91 -4.76
N VAL A 181 -17.02 3.35 -5.51
CA VAL A 181 -15.77 3.86 -4.93
C VAL A 181 -16.06 5.20 -4.27
N ARG A 182 -16.04 5.21 -2.93
CA ARG A 182 -16.21 6.44 -2.13
C ARG A 182 -14.87 7.15 -1.88
N LEU A 183 -13.76 6.41 -1.93
CA LEU A 183 -12.44 6.91 -1.56
C LEU A 183 -11.37 6.43 -2.55
N MET A 184 -10.70 7.39 -3.18
CA MET A 184 -9.53 7.17 -4.01
C MET A 184 -8.31 7.81 -3.32
N LEU A 185 -7.39 6.97 -2.86
CA LEU A 185 -6.10 7.39 -2.32
C LEU A 185 -5.10 7.39 -3.47
N CYS A 186 -4.47 8.52 -3.73
CA CYS A 186 -3.55 8.68 -4.86
C CYS A 186 -2.18 9.16 -4.39
N GLY A 187 -1.13 8.35 -4.55
CA GLY A 187 0.21 8.66 -4.03
C GLY A 187 1.36 8.06 -4.83
N GLY A 188 2.59 8.30 -4.39
CA GLY A 188 3.80 7.74 -5.01
C GLY A 188 4.34 8.47 -6.24
N GLU A 189 3.56 9.36 -6.86
CA GLU A 189 4.01 10.28 -7.93
C GLU A 189 3.38 11.68 -7.72
N GLU A 190 3.84 12.68 -8.47
CA GLU A 190 3.17 13.99 -8.48
C GLU A 190 1.78 13.85 -9.12
N LEU A 191 0.71 14.21 -8.39
CA LEU A 191 -0.67 14.21 -8.88
C LEU A 191 -0.96 15.47 -9.73
N PRO A 192 -1.19 15.35 -11.05
CA PRO A 192 -1.45 16.51 -11.90
C PRO A 192 -2.83 17.13 -11.62
N PRO A 193 -2.96 18.47 -11.57
CA PRO A 193 -4.23 19.14 -11.32
C PRO A 193 -5.35 18.80 -12.32
N GLU A 194 -5.01 18.64 -13.60
CA GLU A 194 -5.94 18.27 -14.66
C GLU A 194 -6.52 16.86 -14.43
N LEU A 195 -5.66 15.92 -14.03
CA LEU A 195 -6.04 14.54 -13.73
C LEU A 195 -6.99 14.48 -12.52
N ALA A 196 -6.66 15.23 -11.46
CA ALA A 196 -7.48 15.33 -10.27
C ALA A 196 -8.84 15.98 -10.55
N THR A 197 -8.87 16.99 -11.43
CA THR A 197 -10.10 17.65 -11.87
C THR A 197 -10.99 16.71 -12.67
N GLU A 198 -10.40 15.93 -13.58
CA GLU A 198 -11.13 14.96 -14.39
C GLU A 198 -11.75 13.86 -13.53
N PHE A 199 -10.99 13.30 -12.58
CA PHE A 199 -11.51 12.31 -11.63
C PHE A 199 -12.75 12.82 -10.89
N LEU A 200 -12.65 14.00 -10.27
CA LEU A 200 -13.75 14.57 -9.48
C LEU A 200 -14.98 14.94 -10.34
N ARG A 201 -14.82 15.13 -11.66
CA ARG A 201 -15.94 15.30 -12.58
C ARG A 201 -16.58 13.98 -12.98
N ARG A 202 -15.78 12.94 -13.20
CA ARG A 202 -16.25 11.61 -13.64
C ARG A 202 -16.84 10.77 -12.51
N LEU A 203 -16.39 11.00 -11.28
CA LEU A 203 -16.85 10.34 -10.06
C LEU A 203 -17.14 11.38 -8.96
N PRO A 204 -18.19 12.21 -9.11
CA PRO A 204 -18.48 13.32 -8.19
C PRO A 204 -18.89 12.89 -6.77
N GLY A 205 -19.24 11.61 -6.58
CA GLY A 205 -19.53 11.03 -5.26
C GLY A 205 -18.29 10.49 -4.52
N ALA A 206 -17.14 10.42 -5.21
CA ALA A 206 -15.90 9.90 -4.65
C ALA A 206 -15.02 11.03 -4.09
N GLU A 207 -14.35 10.77 -2.97
CA GLU A 207 -13.28 11.62 -2.48
C GLU A 207 -11.95 11.23 -3.13
N LEU A 208 -11.18 12.24 -3.55
CA LEU A 208 -9.78 12.07 -3.98
C LEU A 208 -8.86 12.66 -2.92
N HIS A 209 -7.92 11.86 -2.42
CA HIS A 209 -6.88 12.32 -1.52
C HIS A 209 -5.51 12.13 -2.16
N ASN A 210 -4.74 13.21 -2.25
CA ASN A 210 -3.34 13.17 -2.61
C ASN A 210 -2.54 12.73 -1.37
N MET A 211 -1.82 11.64 -1.49
CA MET A 211 -1.10 10.97 -0.42
C MET A 211 0.40 11.08 -0.67
N TYR A 212 1.16 11.39 0.36
CA TYR A 212 2.61 11.54 0.27
C TYR A 212 3.30 10.90 1.45
N GLY A 213 4.20 9.97 1.18
CA GLY A 213 5.22 9.49 2.11
C GLY A 213 6.21 8.58 1.38
N PRO A 214 7.51 8.65 1.71
CA PRO A 214 8.44 7.60 1.34
C PRO A 214 8.25 6.38 2.26
N THR A 215 8.73 5.21 1.82
CA THR A 215 8.64 3.96 2.59
C THR A 215 9.23 4.06 3.99
N GLU A 216 10.29 4.85 4.16
CA GLU A 216 10.94 5.12 5.45
C GLU A 216 10.02 5.84 6.46
N THR A 217 8.94 6.47 6.01
CA THR A 217 7.95 7.13 6.86
C THR A 217 6.71 6.27 7.14
N THR A 218 6.71 5.00 6.70
CA THR A 218 5.56 4.08 6.86
C THR A 218 4.36 4.46 6.00
N ILE A 219 4.43 4.16 4.70
CA ILE A 219 3.37 4.40 3.70
C ILE A 219 3.21 5.89 3.38
N ASP A 220 2.53 6.64 4.26
CA ASP A 220 2.22 8.05 4.05
C ASP A 220 2.65 8.88 5.27
N ALA A 221 3.12 10.09 5.03
CA ALA A 221 3.44 11.10 6.05
C ALA A 221 2.51 12.31 6.01
N ALA A 222 1.93 12.62 4.84
CA ALA A 222 1.04 13.74 4.63
C ALA A 222 -0.11 13.39 3.66
N THR A 223 -1.19 14.12 3.77
CA THR A 223 -2.40 13.92 2.97
C THR A 223 -3.13 15.22 2.68
N HIS A 224 -3.69 15.33 1.48
CA HIS A 224 -4.52 16.44 1.03
C HIS A 224 -5.80 15.93 0.37
N ARG A 225 -6.96 16.27 0.96
CA ARG A 225 -8.24 16.12 0.26
C ARG A 225 -8.31 17.13 -0.89
N VAL A 226 -8.40 16.63 -2.12
CA VAL A 226 -8.54 17.47 -3.31
C VAL A 226 -9.93 18.09 -3.35
N GLN A 227 -10.00 19.40 -3.57
CA GLN A 227 -11.26 20.16 -3.71
C GLN A 227 -11.20 21.06 -4.94
N LEU A 228 -12.32 21.15 -5.68
CA LEU A 228 -12.46 22.06 -6.81
C LEU A 228 -13.00 23.43 -6.36
N PRO A 229 -12.65 24.52 -7.06
CA PRO A 229 -11.69 24.60 -8.16
C PRO A 229 -10.23 24.54 -7.66
N LEU A 230 -9.34 23.93 -8.44
CA LEU A 230 -7.90 23.96 -8.17
C LEU A 230 -7.29 25.26 -8.70
N THR A 231 -6.44 25.91 -7.88
CA THR A 231 -5.79 27.19 -8.21
C THR A 231 -4.28 27.06 -8.46
N GLY A 232 -3.78 25.84 -8.67
CA GLY A 232 -2.37 25.56 -8.90
C GLY A 232 -2.05 24.07 -8.82
N ARG A 233 -0.82 23.73 -8.39
CA ARG A 233 -0.40 22.36 -8.10
C ARG A 233 -1.25 21.75 -6.98
N VAL A 234 -1.47 20.44 -7.02
CA VAL A 234 -2.11 19.70 -5.93
C VAL A 234 -1.10 19.57 -4.77
N PRO A 235 -1.35 20.16 -3.59
CA PRO A 235 -0.44 20.03 -2.45
C PRO A 235 -0.38 18.59 -1.94
N ILE A 236 0.73 18.21 -1.31
CA ILE A 236 0.81 16.98 -0.50
C ILE A 236 0.02 17.08 0.82
N GLY A 237 -0.33 18.31 1.22
CA GLY A 237 -1.24 18.58 2.33
C GLY A 237 -0.59 18.67 3.69
N ARG A 238 -1.28 18.12 4.70
CA ARG A 238 -0.91 18.24 6.12
C ARG A 238 -0.41 16.89 6.64
N PRO A 239 0.42 16.89 7.70
CA PRO A 239 0.88 15.66 8.32
C PRO A 239 -0.30 14.79 8.76
N ILE A 240 -0.15 13.47 8.60
CA ILE A 240 -1.10 12.51 9.18
C ILE A 240 -0.98 12.47 10.71
N THR A 241 -1.96 11.86 11.38
CA THR A 241 -1.97 11.68 12.83
C THR A 241 -0.65 11.10 13.34
N GLY A 242 -0.12 11.68 14.42
CA GLY A 242 1.14 11.23 15.03
C GLY A 242 2.42 11.58 14.26
N THR A 243 2.32 12.42 13.21
CA THR A 243 3.46 12.80 12.35
C THR A 243 3.73 14.30 12.39
N GLN A 244 5.01 14.69 12.30
CA GLN A 244 5.45 16.07 12.13
C GLN A 244 6.21 16.20 10.81
N VAL A 245 5.94 17.27 10.07
CA VAL A 245 6.65 17.61 8.83
C VAL A 245 7.30 18.97 9.02
N HIS A 246 8.60 19.04 8.72
CA HIS A 246 9.39 20.26 8.79
C HIS A 246 10.03 20.55 7.44
N VAL A 247 9.97 21.81 7.01
CA VAL A 247 10.75 22.31 5.88
C VAL A 247 11.94 23.07 6.45
N LEU A 248 13.15 22.65 6.10
CA LEU A 248 14.39 23.17 6.67
C LEU A 248 15.26 23.82 5.60
N ASP A 249 16.00 24.86 5.97
CA ASP A 249 17.07 25.43 5.14
C ASP A 249 18.35 24.57 5.14
N GLY A 250 19.36 24.99 4.38
CA GLY A 250 20.64 24.28 4.27
C GLY A 250 21.45 24.19 5.58
N VAL A 251 21.01 24.85 6.65
CA VAL A 251 21.61 24.81 8.00
C VAL A 251 20.65 24.27 9.06
N GLN A 252 19.63 23.52 8.63
CA GLN A 252 18.66 22.79 9.48
C GLN A 252 17.73 23.68 10.33
N ARG A 253 17.41 24.90 9.88
CA ARG A 253 16.43 25.77 10.53
C ARG A 253 15.08 25.72 9.82
N VAL A 254 14.00 25.76 10.58
CA VAL A 254 12.63 25.84 10.03
C VAL A 254 12.48 27.14 9.24
N VAL A 255 12.02 27.03 8.00
CA VAL A 255 11.79 28.19 7.11
C VAL A 255 10.39 28.81 7.32
N PRO A 256 10.22 30.11 7.03
CA PRO A 256 8.89 30.72 6.98
C PRO A 256 8.04 30.16 5.82
N VAL A 257 6.77 30.58 5.75
CA VAL A 257 5.87 30.20 4.66
C VAL A 257 6.26 30.93 3.37
N GLY A 258 6.41 30.17 2.28
CA GLY A 258 6.76 30.69 0.94
C GLY A 258 8.25 30.89 0.73
#